data_AF-A0A272ERC1-F1
#
_entry.id   AF-A0A272ERC1-F1
#
_cell.length_a   1.000
_cell.length_b   1.000
_cell.length_c   1.000
_cell.angle_alpha   90.00
_cell.angle_beta   90.00
_cell.angle_gamma   90.00
#
_symmetry.space_group_name_H-M   'P 1'
#
loop_
_entity.id
_entity.type
_entity.pdbx_description
1 polymer ?
#
loop_
_entity_poly.entity_id
_entity_poly.type
_entity_poly.pdbx_seq_one_letter_code
_entity_poly.pdbx_strand_id
1 'polypeptide(L)' 'MKEQGRWTVFLSNNGWVHALRHGEQADGFRIESISATEVRLAQLANQMKFVIRIDDEMKD' A
#
# COMPACT_ATOMS: atom_id res chain seq x y z
N MET A 1 -13.32 -13.60 -14.89
CA MET A 1 -13.85 -12.68 -13.86
C MET A 1 -12.70 -11.79 -13.43
N LYS A 2 -12.81 -10.45 -13.52
CA LYS A 2 -11.75 -9.55 -13.03
C LYS A 2 -11.73 -9.69 -11.52
N GLU A 3 -10.67 -10.27 -10.94
CA GLU A 3 -10.48 -10.29 -9.49
C GLU A 3 -10.66 -8.87 -8.96
N GLN A 4 -11.65 -8.68 -8.10
CA GLN A 4 -11.78 -7.43 -7.37
C GLN A 4 -10.62 -7.42 -6.37
N GLY A 5 -9.53 -6.75 -6.75
CA GLY A 5 -8.28 -6.75 -5.99
C GLY A 5 -8.47 -6.24 -4.55
N ARG A 6 -7.67 -6.81 -3.64
CA ARG A 6 -7.62 -6.44 -2.22
C ARG A 6 -7.35 -4.94 -2.09
N TRP A 7 -8.18 -4.24 -1.32
CA TRP A 7 -7.95 -2.85 -0.94
C TRP A 7 -7.00 -2.79 0.24
N THR A 8 -6.18 -1.74 0.32
CA THR A 8 -5.42 -1.41 1.51
C THR A 8 -5.55 0.08 1.80
N VAL A 9 -5.61 0.39 3.09
CA VAL A 9 -5.74 1.75 3.60
C VAL A 9 -4.41 2.17 4.21
N PHE A 10 -3.90 3.34 3.83
CA PHE A 10 -2.64 3.90 4.32
C PHE A 10 -2.87 5.32 4.84
N LEU A 11 -2.18 5.70 5.91
CA LEU A 11 -2.10 7.07 6.40
C LEU A 11 -0.82 7.72 5.84
N SER A 12 -0.96 8.80 5.09
CA SER A 12 0.18 9.57 4.61
C SER A 12 0.67 10.54 5.68
N ASN A 13 1.92 10.99 5.55
CA ASN A 13 2.58 11.88 6.52
C ASN A 13 1.91 13.26 6.67
N ASN A 14 1.04 13.64 5.73
CA ASN A 14 0.23 14.87 5.80
C ASN A 14 -1.13 14.65 6.51
N GLY A 15 -1.37 13.47 7.10
CA GLY A 15 -2.59 13.14 7.83
C GLY A 15 -3.76 12.67 6.95
N TRP A 16 -3.55 12.48 5.65
CA TRP A 16 -4.59 11.99 4.74
C TRP A 16 -4.64 10.46 4.74
N VAL A 17 -5.84 9.92 4.56
CA VAL A 17 -6.06 8.48 4.45
C VAL A 17 -6.36 8.13 3.00
N HIS A 18 -5.59 7.20 2.45
CA HIS A 18 -5.73 6.70 1.10
C HIS A 18 -6.20 5.25 1.12
N ALA A 19 -7.17 4.89 0.29
CA ALA A 19 -7.56 3.50 0.04
C ALA A 19 -7.17 3.16 -1.40
N LEU A 20 -6.22 2.24 -1.60
CA LEU A 20 -5.70 1.88 -2.93
C LEU A 20 -5.71 0.37 -3.17
N ARG A 21 -5.75 0.00 -4.45
CA ARG A 21 -5.58 -1.36 -4.97
C ARG A 21 -4.22 -1.52 -5.64
N HIS A 22 -3.87 -2.77 -5.92
CA HIS A 22 -2.71 -3.11 -6.75
C HIS A 22 -2.70 -2.32 -8.07
N GLY A 23 -1.58 -1.66 -8.36
CA GLY A 23 -1.37 -0.82 -9.53
C GLY A 23 -1.85 0.63 -9.39
N GLU A 24 -2.65 0.96 -8.38
CA GLU A 24 -3.08 2.33 -8.12
C GLU A 24 -1.97 3.17 -7.49
N GLN A 25 -2.08 4.49 -7.64
CA GLN A 25 -1.04 5.46 -7.29
C GLN A 25 -1.61 6.58 -6.42
N ALA A 26 -0.90 6.95 -5.37
CA ALA A 26 -1.14 8.15 -4.59
C ALA A 26 0.14 8.64 -3.91
N ASP A 27 0.20 9.95 -3.64
CA ASP A 27 1.31 10.60 -2.91
C ASP A 27 2.72 10.27 -3.46
N GLY A 28 2.82 10.07 -4.78
CA GLY A 28 4.08 9.72 -5.44
C GLY A 28 4.50 8.25 -5.33
N PHE A 29 3.61 7.36 -4.84
CA PHE A 29 3.84 5.93 -4.74
C PHE A 29 2.83 5.13 -5.58
N ARG A 30 3.25 3.95 -6.05
CA ARG A 30 2.40 2.93 -6.69
C ARG A 30 2.36 1.67 -5.84
N ILE A 31 1.20 1.05 -5.69
CA ILE A 31 1.07 -0.26 -5.06
C ILE A 31 1.57 -1.35 -6.01
N GLU A 32 2.63 -2.06 -5.61
CA GLU A 32 3.20 -3.18 -6.39
C GLU A 32 2.66 -4.54 -5.94
N SER A 33 2.35 -4.71 -4.65
CA SER A 33 1.66 -5.89 -4.15
C SER A 33 1.09 -5.65 -2.76
N ILE A 34 0.03 -6.39 -2.44
CA ILE A 34 -0.61 -6.42 -1.12
C ILE A 34 -0.73 -7.88 -0.71
N SER A 35 -0.15 -8.24 0.43
CA SER A 35 -0.30 -9.57 1.04
C SER A 35 -0.96 -9.45 2.41
N ALA A 36 -1.07 -10.58 3.14
CA ALA A 36 -1.53 -10.55 4.52
C ALA A 36 -0.51 -9.94 5.49
N THR A 37 0.77 -9.95 5.15
CA THR A 37 1.87 -9.61 6.07
C THR A 37 2.66 -8.39 5.62
N GLU A 38 2.48 -7.92 4.40
CA GLU A 38 3.21 -6.76 3.87
C GLU A 38 2.49 -6.08 2.70
N VAL A 39 2.81 -4.81 2.53
CA VAL A 39 2.49 -3.99 1.36
C VAL A 39 3.80 -3.57 0.70
N ARG A 40 3.91 -3.78 -0.62
CA ARG A 40 5.04 -3.31 -1.41
C ARG A 40 4.65 -2.11 -2.23
N LEU A 41 5.48 -1.07 -2.18
CA LEU A 41 5.28 0.20 -2.87
C LEU A 41 6.48 0.51 -3.76
N ALA A 42 6.24 1.19 -4.87
CA ALA A 42 7.29 1.81 -5.68
C ALA A 42 7.12 3.33 -5.68
N GLN A 43 8.16 4.06 -5.30
CA GLN A 43 8.19 5.52 -5.42
C GLN A 43 8.38 5.89 -6.90
N LEU A 44 7.46 6.68 -7.44
CA LEU A 44 7.42 7.00 -8.86
C LEU A 44 8.63 7.82 -9.32
N ALA A 45 9.12 8.73 -8.45
CA ALA A 45 10.18 9.67 -8.78
C ALA A 45 11.54 9.00 -9.06
N ASN A 46 11.86 7.91 -8.37
CA ASN A 46 13.18 7.27 -8.44
C ASN A 46 13.10 5.73 -8.56
N GLN A 47 11.90 5.18 -8.70
CA GLN A 47 11.62 3.74 -8.75
C GLN A 47 12.12 2.96 -7.52
N MET A 48 12.36 3.64 -6.39
CA MET A 48 12.77 3.02 -5.14
C MET A 48 11.61 2.18 -4.59
N LYS A 49 11.92 0.97 -4.11
CA LYS A 49 10.93 0.03 -3.58
C LYS A 49 10.91 0.09 -2.06
N PHE A 50 9.70 0.15 -1.51
CA PHE A 50 9.44 0.16 -0.08
C PHE A 50 8.60 -1.06 0.28
N VAL A 51 8.83 -1.58 1.49
CA VAL A 51 8.06 -2.68 2.07
C VAL A 51 7.57 -2.22 3.42
N ILE A 52 6.25 -2.14 3.59
CA ILE A 52 5.60 -1.89 4.87
C ILE A 52 5.13 -3.24 5.39
N ARG A 53 5.64 -3.67 6.54
CA ARG A 53 5.16 -4.88 7.20
C ARG A 53 3.85 -4.58 7.92
N ILE A 54 2.90 -5.49 7.80
CA ILE A 54 1.66 -5.48 8.56
C ILE A 54 1.93 -6.41 9.74
N ASP A 55 2.34 -5.86 10.87
CA ASP A 55 2.47 -6.62 12.10
C ASP A 55 1.06 -6.81 12.69
N ASP A 56 0.65 -8.06 12.88
CA ASP A 56 -0.64 -8.48 13.47
C ASP A 56 -0.71 -8.20 14.99
N GLU A 57 0.19 -7.36 15.53
CA GLU A 57 0.19 -6.94 16.94
C GLU A 57 -0.85 -5.84 17.20
N MET A 58 -2.10 -6.07 16.81
CA MET A 58 -3.24 -5.50 17.52
C MET A 58 -3.86 -6.62 18.35
N LYS A 59 -3.25 -6.87 19.51
CA LYS A 59 -3.99 -7.45 20.62
C LYS A 59 -5.05 -6.43 21.03
N ASP A 60 -6.31 -6.85 20.96
CA ASP A 60 -7.51 -6.14 21.44
C ASP A 60 -7.28 -5.40 22.77
#